data_AF-A0A2I2MJH1-F1
#
_entry.id   AF-A0A2I2MJH1-F1
#
_cell.length_a   1.000
_cell.length_b   1.000
_cell.length_c   1.000
_cell.angle_alpha   90.00
_cell.angle_beta   90.00
_cell.angle_gamma   90.00
#
_symmetry.space_group_name_H-M   'P 1'
#
loop_
_entity.id
_entity.type
_entity.pdbx_description
1 polymer ?
#
loop_
_entity_poly.entity_id
_entity_poly.type
_entity_poly.pdbx_seq_one_letter_code
_entity_poly.pdbx_strand_id
1 'polypeptide(L)' 'MDNLDSALEDVRSAMDNFMRVLDQEIEQKQALAIPEEKMKSMLVAYIAIKDSGRIYLDWAEHYIESNFKPGDDNKE' A
#
# COMPACT_ATOMS: atom_id res chain seq x y z
N MET A 1 -21.60 0.66 2.36
CA MET A 1 -20.28 1.18 2.77
C MET A 1 -19.47 0.03 3.38
N ASP A 2 -20.03 -0.73 4.32
CA ASP A 2 -19.36 -1.86 5.00
C ASP A 2 -18.55 -2.82 4.12
N ASN A 3 -19.07 -3.23 2.94
CA ASN A 3 -18.34 -4.15 2.05
C ASN A 3 -17.15 -3.50 1.34
N LEU A 4 -17.24 -2.20 1.01
CA LEU A 4 -16.14 -1.48 0.36
C LEU A 4 -15.06 -1.14 1.39
N ASP A 5 -15.47 -0.69 2.57
CA ASP A 5 -14.55 -0.40 3.67
C ASP A 5 -13.80 -1.66 4.11
N SER A 6 -14.51 -2.81 4.19
CA SER A 6 -13.88 -4.11 4.45
C SER A 6 -12.87 -4.51 3.37
N ALA A 7 -13.20 -4.31 2.09
CA ALA A 7 -12.29 -4.65 0.99
C ALA A 7 -11.04 -3.75 0.98
N LEU A 8 -11.17 -2.48 1.37
CA LEU A 8 -10.03 -1.57 1.51
C LEU A 8 -9.15 -1.93 2.70
N GLU A 9 -9.74 -2.36 3.82
CA GLU A 9 -8.99 -2.85 4.98
C GLU A 9 -8.24 -4.15 4.66
N ASP A 10 -8.83 -5.04 3.86
CA ASP A 10 -8.16 -6.25 3.36
C ASP A 10 -6.95 -5.90 2.48
N VAL A 11 -7.10 -4.91 1.58
CA VAL A 11 -5.99 -4.41 0.74
C VAL A 11 -4.90 -3.80 1.60
N ARG A 12 -5.26 -2.97 2.59
CA ARG A 12 -4.32 -2.37 3.55
C ARG A 12 -3.53 -3.44 4.29
N SER A 13 -4.23 -4.43 4.85
CA SER A 13 -3.62 -5.56 5.57
C SER A 13 -2.69 -6.39 4.67
N ALA A 14 -3.09 -6.64 3.42
CA ALA A 14 -2.24 -7.35 2.46
C ALA A 14 -0.95 -6.57 2.14
N MET A 15 -1.05 -5.24 2.03
CA MET A 15 0.09 -4.38 1.76
C MET A 15 1.04 -4.31 2.95
N ASP A 16 0.52 -4.16 4.17
CA ASP A 16 1.33 -4.19 5.39
C ASP A 16 2.08 -5.52 5.54
N ASN A 17 1.39 -6.65 5.27
CA ASN A 17 2.04 -7.96 5.32
C ASN A 17 3.12 -8.10 4.24
N PHE A 18 2.86 -7.63 3.01
CA PHE A 18 3.84 -7.65 1.93
C PHE A 18 5.09 -6.83 2.27
N MET A 19 4.90 -5.63 2.82
CA MET A 19 5.98 -4.75 3.28
C MET A 19 6.84 -5.39 4.36
N ARG A 20 6.21 -6.04 5.35
CA ARG A 20 6.91 -6.78 6.42
C ARG A 20 7.76 -7.92 5.88
N VAL A 21 7.26 -8.69 4.91
CA VAL A 21 8.02 -9.79 4.29
C VAL A 21 9.24 -9.24 3.53
N LEU A 22 9.06 -8.11 2.84
CA LEU A 22 10.16 -7.44 2.15
C LEU A 22 11.24 -6.93 3.09
N ASP A 23 10.86 -6.32 4.23
CA ASP A 23 11.81 -5.87 5.25
C ASP A 23 12.65 -7.05 5.76
N GLN A 24 12.02 -8.19 6.06
CA GLN A 24 12.70 -9.42 6.49
C GLN A 24 13.67 -9.94 5.42
N GLU A 25 13.28 -9.91 4.15
CA GLU A 25 14.14 -10.32 3.02
C GLU A 25 15.36 -9.40 2.87
N ILE A 26 15.20 -8.10 3.09
CA ILE A 26 16.30 -7.12 3.04
C ILE A 26 17.27 -7.37 4.20
N GLU A 27 16.77 -7.52 5.43
CA GLU A 27 17.58 -7.80 6.63
C GLU A 27 18.38 -9.10 6.48
N GLN A 28 17.72 -10.18 6.04
CA GLN A 28 18.39 -11.46 5.79
C GLN A 28 19.47 -11.34 4.72
N LYS A 29 19.20 -10.59 3.64
CA LYS A 29 20.18 -10.42 2.57
C LYS A 29 21.34 -9.51 2.94
N GLN A 30 21.12 -8.50 3.78
CA GLN A 30 22.20 -7.69 4.36
C GLN A 30 23.14 -8.58 5.18
N ALA A 31 22.60 -9.52 5.96
CA ALA A 31 23.40 -10.48 6.71
C ALA A 31 24.20 -11.46 5.82
N LEU A 32 23.74 -11.71 4.59
CA LEU A 32 24.34 -12.65 3.64
C LEU A 32 25.37 -12.03 2.69
N ALA A 33 25.80 -10.79 2.91
CA ALA A 33 26.80 -10.08 2.10
C ALA A 33 26.50 -10.12 0.57
N ILE A 34 25.23 -9.96 0.19
CA ILE A 34 24.87 -9.91 -1.24
C ILE A 34 25.48 -8.67 -1.92
N PRO A 35 25.70 -8.71 -3.25
CA PRO A 35 26.26 -7.58 -3.98
C PRO A 35 25.46 -6.30 -3.77
N GLU A 36 26.16 -5.19 -3.54
CA GLU A 36 25.59 -3.87 -3.22
C GLU A 36 24.54 -3.43 -4.25
N GLU A 37 24.79 -3.65 -5.54
CA GLU A 37 23.85 -3.30 -6.62
C GLU A 37 22.53 -4.09 -6.56
N LYS A 38 22.60 -5.35 -6.11
CA LYS A 38 21.39 -6.17 -5.88
C LYS A 38 20.61 -5.66 -4.68
N MET A 39 21.30 -5.25 -3.62
CA MET A 39 20.69 -4.61 -2.45
C MET A 39 19.99 -3.30 -2.81
N LYS A 40 20.66 -2.42 -3.57
CA LYS A 40 20.08 -1.16 -4.08
C LYS A 40 18.83 -1.40 -4.90
N SER A 41 18.88 -2.35 -5.83
CA SER A 41 17.73 -2.69 -6.68
C SER A 41 16.53 -3.17 -5.85
N MET A 42 16.77 -3.98 -4.82
CA MET A 42 15.73 -4.45 -3.90
C MET A 42 15.14 -3.29 -3.07
N LEU A 43 15.97 -2.38 -2.57
CA LEU A 43 15.53 -1.20 -1.84
C LEU A 43 14.71 -0.25 -2.72
N VAL A 44 15.09 -0.05 -3.98
CA VAL A 44 14.32 0.77 -4.94
C VAL A 44 12.95 0.14 -5.21
N ALA A 45 12.91 -1.17 -5.46
CA ALA A 45 11.65 -1.88 -5.66
C ALA A 45 10.74 -1.81 -4.41
N TYR A 46 11.34 -1.94 -3.22
CA TYR A 46 10.65 -1.77 -1.95
C TYR A 46 10.00 -0.39 -1.81
N ILE A 47 10.77 0.69 -2.03
CA ILE A 47 10.27 2.07 -1.94
C ILE A 47 9.14 2.28 -2.95
N ALA A 48 9.31 1.83 -4.20
CA ALA A 48 8.30 2.00 -5.24
C ALA A 48 6.97 1.31 -4.90
N ILE A 49 7.01 0.08 -4.37
CA ILE A 49 5.79 -0.64 -4.01
C ILE A 49 5.11 0.00 -2.78
N LYS A 50 5.90 0.42 -1.78
CA LYS A 50 5.38 1.15 -0.62
C LYS A 50 4.64 2.42 -1.02
N ASP A 51 5.31 3.26 -1.82
CA ASP A 51 4.78 4.56 -2.20
C ASP A 51 3.54 4.41 -3.09
N SER A 52 3.57 3.49 -4.05
CA SER A 52 2.41 3.23 -4.92
C SER A 52 1.21 2.66 -4.16
N GLY A 53 1.42 1.73 -3.22
CA GLY A 53 0.35 1.18 -2.38
C GLY A 53 -0.30 2.26 -1.51
N ARG A 54 0.52 3.14 -0.91
CA ARG A 54 0.02 4.27 -0.12
C ARG A 54 -0.80 5.24 -0.96
N ILE A 55 -0.30 5.64 -2.13
CA ILE A 55 -1.02 6.53 -3.05
C ILE A 55 -2.38 5.92 -3.44
N TYR A 56 -2.43 4.62 -3.74
CA TYR A 56 -3.68 3.95 -4.06
C TYR A 56 -4.71 4.05 -2.92
N LEU A 57 -4.29 3.78 -1.69
CA LEU A 57 -5.15 3.87 -0.51
C LEU A 57 -5.61 5.30 -0.23
N ASP A 58 -4.70 6.28 -0.31
CA ASP A 58 -5.02 7.71 -0.13
C ASP A 58 -6.10 8.16 -1.13
N TRP A 59 -6.00 7.74 -2.40
CA TRP A 59 -7.01 8.03 -3.42
C TRP A 59 -8.32 7.28 -3.17
N ALA A 60 -8.28 6.04 -2.70
CA ALA A 60 -9.49 5.28 -2.38
C ALA A 60 -10.28 5.97 -1.25
N GLU A 61 -9.60 6.40 -0.18
CA GLU A 61 -10.20 7.19 0.90
C GLU A 61 -10.77 8.51 0.36
N HIS A 62 -9.99 9.24 -0.44
CA HIS A 62 -10.43 10.51 -1.05
C HIS A 62 -11.73 10.35 -1.83
N TYR A 63 -11.89 9.30 -2.64
CA TYR A 63 -13.11 9.08 -3.41
C TYR A 63 -14.30 8.65 -2.55
N ILE A 64 -14.08 7.91 -1.45
CA ILE A 64 -15.14 7.61 -0.48
C ILE A 64 -15.64 8.92 0.16
N GLU A 65 -14.74 9.77 0.62
CA GLU A 65 -15.10 11.03 1.29
C GLU A 65 -15.69 12.08 0.34
N SER A 66 -15.26 12.08 -0.93
CA SER A 66 -15.61 13.13 -1.89
C SER A 66 -16.85 12.79 -2.73
N ASN A 67 -17.06 11.52 -3.10
CA ASN A 67 -18.16 11.12 -3.98
C ASN A 67 -19.34 10.44 -3.26
N PHE A 68 -19.20 10.07 -1.99
CA PHE A 68 -20.25 9.39 -1.22
C PHE A 68 -20.69 10.17 0.02
N LYS A 69 -20.73 11.50 -0.04
CA LYS A 69 -21.45 12.27 0.98
C LYS A 69 -22.95 12.00 0.84
N PRO A 70 -23.63 11.40 1.84
CA PRO A 70 -25.07 11.19 1.76
C PRO A 70 -25.75 12.56 1.80
N GLY A 71 -26.23 13.04 0.65
CA GLY A 71 -26.95 14.31 0.55
C GLY A 71 -26.92 15.03 -0.80
N ASP A 72 -26.03 14.69 -1.73
CA ASP A 72 -25.94 15.42 -3.02
C ASP A 72 -26.85 14.89 -4.13
N ASP A 73 -27.52 13.75 -3.93
CA ASP A 73 -28.46 13.17 -4.92
C ASP A 73 -29.85 13.85 -4.91
N ASN A 74 -30.11 14.82 -4.03
CA ASN A 74 -31.41 15.52 -3.93
C ASN A 74 -31.35 16.95 -4.52
N LYS A 75 -30.90 17.07 -5.77
CA LYS A 75 -31.16 18.26 -6.61
C LYS A 75 -31.69 17.83 -7.98
N GLU A 76 -32.95 17.39 -8.00
CA GLU A 76 -33.83 17.52 -9.17
C GLU A 76 -35.02 18.42 -8.81
#